data_AF-A0A961BKH9-F1
#
_entry.id   AF-A0A961BKH9-F1
#
_cell.length_a   1.000
_cell.length_b   1.000
_cell.length_c   1.000
_cell.angle_alpha   90.00
_cell.angle_beta   90.00
_cell.angle_gamma   90.00
#
_symmetry.space_group_name_H-M   'P 1'
#
loop_
_entity.id
_entity.type
_entity.pdbx_description
1 polymer ?
#
loop_
_entity_poly.entity_id
_entity_poly.type
_entity_poly.pdbx_seq_one_letter_code
_entity_poly.pdbx_strand_id
1 'polypeptide(L)'
;VTLSGAGVRRILYMNTCDPAQNWTTSHCQNQDHPRLTLQNLRLVDGNSTGATIGTEGGGGGGAVFVRGGRLKVVNTEFVGNRCDPTGTDVGGAGLRVFSQFQGLPVYVVGSTFENGRCANGGGISSIGVSWTIINSEFRNNDAIGRGANSGNPGGGNGGAIYLDGNTFTLRLLGTTIENNHANEGGGGVFFVSNNGTGTLHIEDSELRHNPSDGFETRGYPGMFIKGAGSPTVVGSVISDQQDVPDICPVGHDCDRITFQDSGGRWHRWETISVPRTTTSFYYGTPGDHAFAGDWDCDDIDTPGLYRRTDGHVYLRNTNTQGVADIKFYFGNPGDIPLAGDFDGDGCDTVSIYRPSEQRIYIINRLGSASSGLGAADYSFQFGNPGDSPFVGDFDGDGVDTIGLHRASTGLVYYRNRNSTGIAHRQFIYGDPGDRIIAGDWIGQGHDTVAVYRPSNQTLYVRFSNSAGFADAQIVAGPFTGVATTR
;
A
#
# COMPACT_ATOMS: atom_id res chain seq x y z
N VAL A 1 -5.46 35.78 -0.75
CA VAL A 1 -4.60 36.87 -0.17
C VAL A 1 -3.26 36.28 0.20
N THR A 2 -2.15 36.95 -0.11
CA THR A 2 -0.80 36.47 0.25
C THR A 2 -0.26 37.26 1.44
N LEU A 3 0.15 36.56 2.49
CA LEU A 3 0.91 37.12 3.62
C LEU A 3 2.33 36.57 3.56
N SER A 4 3.33 37.44 3.60
CA SER A 4 4.74 37.06 3.52
C SER A 4 5.48 37.38 4.81
N GLY A 5 6.32 36.45 5.27
CA GLY A 5 7.31 36.69 6.31
C GLY A 5 8.59 37.36 5.81
N ALA A 6 8.70 37.59 4.49
CA ALA A 6 9.86 38.15 3.80
C ALA A 6 11.18 37.43 4.10
N GLY A 7 11.12 36.15 4.48
CA GLY A 7 12.26 35.32 4.85
C GLY A 7 12.89 35.67 6.19
N VAL A 8 12.28 36.57 6.99
CA VAL A 8 12.91 37.13 8.20
C VAL A 8 12.03 37.07 9.45
N ARG A 9 10.73 36.78 9.31
CA ARG A 9 9.82 36.72 10.47
C ARG A 9 8.73 35.68 10.31
N ARG A 10 8.19 35.25 11.45
CA ARG A 10 6.95 34.48 11.52
C ARG A 10 5.77 35.34 11.11
N ILE A 11 4.80 34.74 10.41
CA ILE A 11 3.62 35.45 9.91
C ILE A 11 2.54 35.56 10.99
N LEU A 12 2.14 34.43 11.59
CA LEU A 12 1.11 34.39 12.62
C LEU A 12 1.59 33.67 13.87
N TYR A 13 1.21 34.22 15.02
CA TYR A 13 1.56 33.70 16.33
C TYR A 13 0.31 33.67 17.22
N MET A 14 -0.04 32.48 17.69
CA MET A 14 -1.15 32.27 18.63
C MET A 14 -0.63 31.45 19.80
N ASN A 15 -0.52 32.06 20.98
CA ASN A 15 -0.04 31.39 22.17
C ASN A 15 -0.82 31.83 23.40
N THR A 16 -1.71 30.97 23.89
CA THR A 16 -2.47 31.23 25.12
C THR A 16 -1.64 31.14 26.40
N CYS A 17 -0.41 30.60 26.32
CA CYS A 17 0.56 30.59 27.41
C CYS A 17 1.50 31.80 27.41
N ASP A 18 1.27 32.79 26.53
CA ASP A 18 1.93 34.08 26.63
C ASP A 18 1.53 34.74 27.97
N PRO A 19 2.50 35.19 28.80
CA PRO A 19 2.22 35.85 30.08
C PRO A 19 1.34 37.10 29.98
N ALA A 20 1.22 37.71 28.80
CA ALA A 20 0.32 38.82 28.55
C ALA A 20 -1.15 38.42 28.41
N GLN A 21 -1.46 37.12 28.32
CA GLN A 21 -2.81 36.58 28.13
C GLN A 21 -3.44 36.16 29.47
N ASN A 22 -4.76 36.29 29.58
CA ASN A 22 -5.53 35.80 30.73
C ASN A 22 -6.13 34.43 30.42
N TRP A 23 -6.14 33.53 31.41
CA TRP A 23 -6.65 32.16 31.24
C TRP A 23 -8.04 32.04 31.87
N THR A 24 -8.95 31.33 31.20
CA THR A 24 -10.30 31.03 31.68
C THR A 24 -10.45 29.58 32.15
N THR A 25 -9.37 28.80 32.14
CA THR A 25 -9.32 27.42 32.64
C THR A 25 -8.10 27.24 33.55
N SER A 26 -7.95 26.06 34.15
CA SER A 26 -6.85 25.75 35.08
C SER A 26 -5.45 25.70 34.44
N HIS A 27 -5.35 25.69 33.11
CA HIS A 27 -4.07 25.61 32.42
C HIS A 27 -4.06 26.38 31.10
N CYS A 28 -2.99 27.13 30.84
CA CYS A 28 -2.86 28.00 29.66
C CYS A 28 -3.01 27.26 28.33
N GLN A 29 -2.60 26.01 28.24
CA GLN A 29 -2.66 25.22 27.00
C GLN A 29 -4.08 24.74 26.65
N ASN A 30 -5.01 24.77 27.60
CA ASN A 30 -6.36 24.25 27.46
C ASN A 30 -7.39 25.39 27.53
N GLN A 31 -7.29 26.35 26.62
CA GLN A 31 -8.27 27.43 26.47
C GLN A 31 -9.15 27.17 25.26
N ASP A 32 -10.46 27.39 25.37
CA ASP A 32 -11.39 27.29 24.24
C ASP A 32 -11.14 28.38 23.17
N HIS A 33 -10.63 29.54 23.62
CA HIS A 33 -10.31 30.70 22.80
C HIS A 33 -8.81 31.05 22.91
N PRO A 34 -8.23 31.69 21.89
CA PRO A 34 -8.86 32.11 20.63
C PRO A 34 -9.13 30.95 19.67
N ARG A 35 -10.06 31.15 18.75
CA ARG A 35 -10.37 30.22 17.65
C ARG A 35 -9.91 30.84 16.33
N LEU A 36 -8.85 30.30 15.75
CA LEU A 36 -8.25 30.78 14.50
C LEU A 36 -8.68 29.89 13.33
N THR A 37 -9.16 30.51 12.26
CA THR A 37 -9.38 29.83 10.97
C THR A 37 -8.54 30.52 9.91
N LEU A 38 -7.66 29.76 9.26
CA LEU A 38 -6.91 30.20 8.09
C LEU A 38 -7.66 29.71 6.86
N GLN A 39 -8.10 30.62 6.00
CA GLN A 39 -8.94 30.29 4.86
C GLN A 39 -8.67 31.13 3.62
N ASN A 40 -8.44 30.49 2.48
CA ASN A 40 -8.19 31.15 1.18
C ASN A 40 -6.97 32.10 1.22
N LEU A 41 -5.93 31.66 1.93
CA LEU A 41 -4.70 32.40 2.16
C LEU A 41 -3.51 31.70 1.50
N ARG A 42 -2.48 32.50 1.19
CA ARG A 42 -1.15 32.00 0.84
C ARG A 42 -0.15 32.59 1.83
N LEU A 43 0.54 31.74 2.57
CA LEU A 43 1.48 32.09 3.63
C LEU A 43 2.90 31.71 3.16
N VAL A 44 3.68 32.72 2.80
CA VAL A 44 4.97 32.52 2.11
C VAL A 44 6.15 33.08 2.88
N ASP A 45 7.31 32.45 2.73
CA ASP A 45 8.59 32.96 3.25
C ASP A 45 8.54 33.33 4.75
N GLY A 46 7.71 32.64 5.53
CA GLY A 46 7.70 32.71 6.98
C GLY A 46 9.01 32.15 7.52
N ASN A 47 9.65 32.84 8.45
CA ASN A 47 10.91 32.40 9.04
C ASN A 47 10.92 32.61 10.55
N SER A 48 11.10 31.52 11.30
CA SER A 48 11.23 31.54 12.76
C SER A 48 12.62 31.19 13.27
N THR A 49 13.65 31.11 12.42
CA THR A 49 15.02 30.82 12.85
C THR A 49 15.48 31.77 13.97
N GLY A 50 16.05 31.20 15.03
CA GLY A 50 16.50 31.93 16.22
C GLY A 50 15.39 32.45 17.14
N ALA A 51 14.11 32.27 16.78
CA ALA A 51 13.01 32.66 17.63
C ALA A 51 12.91 31.72 18.85
N THR A 52 12.69 32.28 20.03
CA THR A 52 12.43 31.51 21.24
C THR A 52 10.93 31.49 21.55
N ILE A 53 10.42 30.35 21.98
CA ILE A 53 9.02 30.20 22.40
C ILE A 53 9.00 29.66 23.82
N GLY A 54 8.98 30.57 24.79
CA GLY A 54 8.99 30.23 26.21
C GLY A 54 10.22 29.38 26.58
N THR A 55 10.01 28.35 27.40
CA THR A 55 11.05 27.43 27.89
C THR A 55 11.32 26.24 26.99
N GLU A 56 10.60 26.09 25.87
CA GLU A 56 10.61 24.87 25.05
C GLU A 56 11.71 24.84 23.98
N GLY A 57 12.49 25.93 23.84
CA GLY A 57 13.65 26.00 22.96
C GLY A 57 13.32 25.97 21.45
N GLY A 58 14.10 26.71 20.66
CA GLY A 58 14.06 26.70 19.19
C GLY A 58 12.83 27.33 18.52
N GLY A 59 13.01 27.69 17.26
CA GLY A 59 12.10 28.46 16.44
C GLY A 59 11.39 27.63 15.39
N GLY A 60 10.39 26.84 15.81
CA GLY A 60 9.44 26.16 14.91
C GLY A 60 8.26 27.04 14.45
N GLY A 61 7.43 26.53 13.53
CA GLY A 61 6.23 27.23 13.06
C GLY A 61 6.52 28.43 12.18
N GLY A 62 7.41 28.27 11.20
CA GLY A 62 7.96 29.36 10.38
C GLY A 62 6.93 30.34 9.84
N ALA A 63 5.83 29.85 9.26
CA ALA A 63 4.68 30.71 8.94
C ALA A 63 3.75 30.88 10.14
N VAL A 64 3.32 29.78 10.76
CA VAL A 64 2.30 29.80 11.82
C VAL A 64 2.71 28.97 13.02
N PHE A 65 2.61 29.59 14.19
CA PHE A 65 2.76 28.93 15.48
C PHE A 65 1.46 28.97 16.28
N VAL A 66 1.06 27.82 16.83
CA VAL A 66 -0.13 27.68 17.67
C VAL A 66 0.15 26.91 18.97
N ARG A 67 -0.27 27.49 20.09
CA ARG A 67 -0.36 26.85 21.40
C ARG A 67 -1.66 27.29 22.09
N GLY A 68 -2.51 26.30 22.40
CA GLY A 68 -3.85 26.46 22.94
C GLY A 68 -4.87 27.02 21.95
N GLY A 69 -6.10 27.23 22.41
CA GLY A 69 -7.20 27.65 21.55
C GLY A 69 -7.66 26.54 20.59
N ARG A 70 -8.23 26.96 19.45
CA ARG A 70 -8.60 26.08 18.33
C ARG A 70 -8.04 26.59 17.02
N LEU A 71 -7.53 25.69 16.17
CA LEU A 71 -7.07 25.99 14.81
C LEU A 71 -7.85 25.17 13.78
N LYS A 72 -8.22 25.82 12.67
CA LYS A 72 -8.63 25.18 11.42
C LYS A 72 -7.90 25.81 10.24
N VAL A 73 -7.57 24.99 9.25
CA VAL A 73 -6.91 25.41 8.01
C VAL A 73 -7.72 24.89 6.83
N VAL A 74 -8.14 25.78 5.93
CA VAL A 74 -9.01 25.45 4.81
C VAL A 74 -8.50 26.17 3.57
N ASN A 75 -8.28 25.46 2.46
CA ASN A 75 -7.86 26.06 1.19
C ASN A 75 -6.74 27.10 1.35
N THR A 76 -5.67 26.72 2.04
CA THR A 76 -4.55 27.61 2.38
C THR A 76 -3.24 27.00 1.90
N GLU A 77 -2.40 27.82 1.30
CA GLU A 77 -1.08 27.43 0.80
C GLU A 77 0.01 27.92 1.77
N PHE A 78 0.96 27.05 2.09
CA PHE A 78 2.16 27.35 2.88
C PHE A 78 3.37 27.09 2.00
N VAL A 79 4.10 28.13 1.59
CA VAL A 79 5.16 27.98 0.58
C VAL A 79 6.49 28.59 1.04
N GLY A 80 7.58 27.81 0.96
CA GLY A 80 8.94 28.33 1.17
C GLY A 80 9.25 28.76 2.60
N ASN A 81 8.50 28.24 3.58
CA ASN A 81 8.66 28.62 4.98
C ASN A 81 9.85 27.91 5.63
N ARG A 82 10.43 28.54 6.66
CA ARG A 82 11.65 28.09 7.32
C ARG A 82 11.56 28.16 8.84
N CYS A 83 12.27 27.25 9.48
CA CYS A 83 12.43 27.21 10.92
C CYS A 83 13.91 26.98 11.27
N ASP A 84 14.26 26.88 12.54
CA ASP A 84 15.60 26.45 12.95
C ASP A 84 16.05 25.14 12.29
N PRO A 85 17.33 25.01 11.89
CA PRO A 85 17.83 23.86 11.13
C PRO A 85 18.11 22.63 11.99
N THR A 86 18.14 22.77 13.31
CA THR A 86 18.42 21.70 14.27
C THR A 86 17.53 21.79 15.51
N GLY A 87 17.36 20.68 16.21
CA GLY A 87 16.60 20.58 17.46
C GLY A 87 15.62 19.41 17.45
N THR A 88 15.71 18.55 18.47
CA THR A 88 14.88 17.34 18.64
C THR A 88 13.40 17.60 18.43
N ASP A 89 12.85 18.57 19.14
CA ASP A 89 11.43 18.93 19.08
C ASP A 89 11.23 20.23 18.31
N VAL A 90 12.04 20.50 17.29
CA VAL A 90 11.95 21.73 16.50
C VAL A 90 11.43 21.38 15.11
N GLY A 91 10.23 21.83 14.75
CA GLY A 91 9.55 21.40 13.55
C GLY A 91 8.58 22.42 12.97
N GLY A 92 8.03 22.08 11.81
CA GLY A 92 6.88 22.74 11.20
C GLY A 92 7.27 24.04 10.54
N ALA A 93 7.95 24.00 9.40
CA ALA A 93 8.27 25.23 8.68
C ALA A 93 7.00 25.98 8.27
N GLY A 94 5.99 25.28 7.75
CA GLY A 94 4.68 25.85 7.49
C GLY A 94 3.88 26.11 8.77
N LEU A 95 3.59 25.05 9.51
CA LEU A 95 2.68 25.12 10.66
C LEU A 95 3.14 24.26 11.82
N ARG A 96 3.19 24.86 13.01
CA ARG A 96 3.46 24.16 14.25
C ARG A 96 2.33 24.32 15.26
N VAL A 97 1.89 23.20 15.85
CA VAL A 97 0.83 23.18 16.87
C VAL A 97 1.27 22.38 18.10
N PHE A 98 1.14 22.97 19.30
CA PHE A 98 1.51 22.31 20.57
C PHE A 98 0.32 21.78 21.36
N SER A 99 -0.85 22.42 21.24
CA SER A 99 -2.04 21.98 21.95
C SER A 99 -3.29 22.52 21.29
N GLN A 100 -4.40 21.86 21.59
CA GLN A 100 -5.75 22.27 21.22
C GLN A 100 -6.64 22.10 22.44
N PHE A 101 -7.66 22.96 22.56
CA PHE A 101 -8.68 22.80 23.60
C PHE A 101 -9.23 21.37 23.61
N GLN A 102 -9.23 20.75 24.79
CA GLN A 102 -9.67 19.38 25.04
C GLN A 102 -8.97 18.29 24.20
N GLY A 103 -7.78 18.56 23.66
CA GLY A 103 -7.06 17.60 22.81
C GLY A 103 -7.76 17.30 21.49
N LEU A 104 -8.72 18.14 21.08
CA LEU A 104 -9.45 17.98 19.83
C LEU A 104 -8.51 18.15 18.63
N PRO A 105 -8.75 17.44 17.51
CA PRO A 105 -7.87 17.50 16.37
C PRO A 105 -7.86 18.88 15.69
N VAL A 106 -6.74 19.17 15.03
CA VAL A 106 -6.63 20.22 14.01
C VAL A 106 -7.15 19.66 12.70
N TYR A 107 -7.98 20.45 12.01
CA TYR A 107 -8.48 20.12 10.67
C TYR A 107 -7.73 20.93 9.62
N VAL A 108 -7.17 20.23 8.63
CA VAL A 108 -6.53 20.79 7.45
C VAL A 108 -7.28 20.26 6.23
N VAL A 109 -7.85 21.14 5.42
CA VAL A 109 -8.73 20.75 4.30
C VAL A 109 -8.32 21.50 3.05
N GLY A 110 -8.14 20.80 1.92
CA GLY A 110 -7.88 21.47 0.63
C GLY A 110 -6.61 22.31 0.60
N SER A 111 -5.61 22.02 1.43
CA SER A 111 -4.48 22.93 1.70
C SER A 111 -3.15 22.36 1.21
N THR A 112 -2.19 23.21 0.87
CA THR A 112 -0.90 22.80 0.30
C THR A 112 0.25 23.25 1.19
N PHE A 113 1.21 22.37 1.44
CA PHE A 113 2.48 22.66 2.13
C PHE A 113 3.64 22.32 1.22
N GLU A 114 4.39 23.34 0.81
CA GLU A 114 5.38 23.21 -0.24
C GLU A 114 6.69 23.92 0.08
N ASN A 115 7.81 23.27 -0.26
CA ASN A 115 9.16 23.84 -0.17
C ASN A 115 9.52 24.31 1.26
N GLY A 116 8.92 23.70 2.28
CA GLY A 116 9.21 24.00 3.67
C GLY A 116 10.49 23.34 4.15
N ARG A 117 11.32 24.05 4.92
CA ARG A 117 12.61 23.53 5.41
C ARG A 117 12.82 23.81 6.89
N CYS A 118 13.06 22.76 7.67
CA CYS A 118 13.09 22.84 9.14
C CYS A 118 13.89 21.68 9.74
N ALA A 119 14.25 21.75 11.03
CA ALA A 119 14.95 20.64 11.69
C ALA A 119 14.18 19.32 11.56
N ASN A 120 12.87 19.36 11.79
CA ASN A 120 11.91 18.29 11.51
C ASN A 120 10.71 18.88 10.76
N GLY A 121 9.88 18.08 10.08
CA GLY A 121 8.56 18.57 9.62
C GLY A 121 8.63 19.83 8.77
N GLY A 122 9.13 19.78 7.55
CA GLY A 122 9.14 20.93 6.64
C GLY A 122 7.74 21.49 6.37
N GLY A 123 6.71 20.63 6.31
CA GLY A 123 5.31 21.04 6.22
C GLY A 123 4.71 21.41 7.58
N ILE A 124 4.35 20.39 8.36
CA ILE A 124 3.75 20.56 9.69
C ILE A 124 4.50 19.83 10.80
N SER A 125 4.31 20.30 12.03
CA SER A 125 4.77 19.57 13.21
C SER A 125 3.89 19.73 14.43
N SER A 126 3.91 18.75 15.34
CA SER A 126 3.34 18.91 16.68
C SER A 126 3.94 18.02 17.74
N ILE A 127 3.65 18.38 19.00
CA ILE A 127 3.85 17.52 20.18
C ILE A 127 2.48 17.26 20.81
N GLY A 128 1.98 16.02 20.76
CA GLY A 128 0.76 15.57 21.43
C GLY A 128 -0.55 16.10 20.83
N VAL A 129 -0.57 16.48 19.55
CA VAL A 129 -1.76 17.02 18.87
C VAL A 129 -2.27 16.05 17.83
N SER A 130 -3.58 15.83 17.81
CA SER A 130 -4.26 15.04 16.78
C SER A 130 -4.51 15.87 15.51
N TRP A 131 -4.42 15.23 14.36
CA TRP A 131 -4.60 15.85 13.04
C TRP A 131 -5.60 15.07 12.20
N THR A 132 -6.44 15.80 11.48
CA THR A 132 -7.26 15.28 10.38
C THR A 132 -7.01 16.14 9.15
N ILE A 133 -6.34 15.54 8.17
CA ILE A 133 -5.89 16.18 6.94
C ILE A 133 -6.70 15.58 5.80
N ILE A 134 -7.38 16.45 5.04
CA ILE A 134 -8.37 16.08 4.04
C ILE A 134 -8.03 16.77 2.72
N ASN A 135 -7.95 16.04 1.62
CA ASN A 135 -7.78 16.57 0.26
C ASN A 135 -6.66 17.62 0.18
N SER A 136 -5.53 17.34 0.82
CA SER A 136 -4.44 18.28 0.99
C SER A 136 -3.16 17.73 0.36
N GLU A 137 -2.17 18.59 0.18
CA GLU A 137 -0.93 18.25 -0.52
C GLU A 137 0.29 18.66 0.28
N PHE A 138 1.27 17.77 0.39
CA PHE A 138 2.58 18.02 0.98
C PHE A 138 3.66 17.66 -0.03
N ARG A 139 4.38 18.66 -0.53
CA ARG A 139 5.39 18.41 -1.55
C ARG A 139 6.70 19.16 -1.34
N ASN A 140 7.81 18.52 -1.71
CA ASN A 140 9.13 19.16 -1.72
C ASN A 140 9.54 19.75 -0.35
N ASN A 141 9.06 19.17 0.75
CA ASN A 141 9.44 19.59 2.10
C ASN A 141 10.67 18.81 2.58
N ASP A 142 11.49 19.45 3.42
CA ASP A 142 12.80 18.92 3.81
C ASP A 142 13.04 19.04 5.31
N ALA A 143 13.26 17.88 5.96
CA ALA A 143 13.73 17.78 7.34
C ALA A 143 15.27 17.66 7.36
N ILE A 144 15.92 18.75 7.72
CA ILE A 144 17.38 18.93 7.55
C ILE A 144 18.22 18.76 8.80
N GLY A 145 17.60 18.51 9.95
CA GLY A 145 18.33 18.17 11.18
C GLY A 145 19.04 16.83 11.07
N ARG A 146 19.87 16.51 12.08
CA ARG A 146 20.49 15.17 12.24
C ARG A 146 20.63 14.85 13.73
N GLY A 147 20.55 13.55 14.05
CA GLY A 147 20.61 13.01 15.41
C GLY A 147 19.26 12.57 15.97
N ALA A 148 18.18 12.61 15.18
CA ALA A 148 16.82 12.28 15.59
C ALA A 148 16.46 12.90 16.96
N ASN A 149 15.71 12.18 17.79
CA ASN A 149 15.30 12.66 19.11
C ASN A 149 16.34 12.44 20.23
N SER A 150 17.46 11.78 19.96
CA SER A 150 18.47 11.41 20.97
C SER A 150 19.83 12.09 20.79
N GLY A 151 20.06 12.73 19.65
CA GLY A 151 21.31 13.39 19.28
C GLY A 151 21.34 14.88 19.59
N ASN A 152 22.54 15.43 19.68
CA ASN A 152 22.79 16.86 19.82
C ASN A 152 23.48 17.34 18.52
N PRO A 153 22.91 18.30 17.76
CA PRO A 153 21.80 19.18 18.13
C PRO A 153 20.38 18.61 17.89
N GLY A 154 20.25 17.46 17.24
CA GLY A 154 18.98 16.74 17.08
C GLY A 154 18.14 17.19 15.87
N GLY A 155 17.10 16.43 15.60
CA GLY A 155 16.18 16.62 14.46
C GLY A 155 16.49 15.70 13.29
N GLY A 156 15.91 15.99 12.13
CA GLY A 156 16.06 15.25 10.89
C GLY A 156 14.82 14.46 10.48
N ASN A 157 13.77 14.46 11.31
CA ASN A 157 12.63 13.57 11.19
C ASN A 157 11.47 14.16 10.37
N GLY A 158 10.80 13.34 9.55
CA GLY A 158 9.49 13.64 8.98
C GLY A 158 9.51 14.82 8.01
N GLY A 159 9.98 14.64 6.78
CA GLY A 159 10.16 15.74 5.82
C GLY A 159 8.89 16.56 5.57
N ALA A 160 7.73 15.92 5.38
CA ALA A 160 6.45 16.62 5.34
C ALA A 160 5.82 16.83 6.73
N ILE A 161 5.70 15.73 7.50
CA ILE A 161 4.93 15.70 8.76
C ILE A 161 5.80 15.13 9.87
N TYR A 162 5.96 15.90 10.95
CA TYR A 162 6.60 15.44 12.19
C TYR A 162 5.64 15.46 13.38
N LEU A 163 5.34 14.29 13.96
CA LEU A 163 4.48 14.17 15.13
C LEU A 163 5.15 13.31 16.20
N ASP A 164 5.31 13.90 17.39
CA ASP A 164 5.70 13.19 18.61
C ASP A 164 4.64 13.41 19.70
N GLY A 165 4.56 12.53 20.70
CA GLY A 165 3.65 12.71 21.83
C GLY A 165 3.23 11.40 22.47
N ASN A 166 2.21 11.43 23.34
CA ASN A 166 1.64 10.23 23.94
C ASN A 166 0.41 9.78 23.15
N THR A 167 -0.77 10.27 23.55
CA THR A 167 -2.05 9.90 22.94
C THR A 167 -2.48 10.95 21.92
N PHE A 168 -2.38 10.62 20.63
CA PHE A 168 -2.86 11.45 19.53
C PHE A 168 -3.16 10.59 18.29
N THR A 169 -3.84 11.17 17.30
CA THR A 169 -4.19 10.48 16.07
C THR A 169 -3.77 11.28 14.84
N LEU A 170 -3.31 10.61 13.79
CA LEU A 170 -3.15 11.21 12.46
C LEU A 170 -4.10 10.51 11.48
N ARG A 171 -4.94 11.31 10.80
CA ARG A 171 -5.81 10.85 9.71
C ARG A 171 -5.45 11.59 8.42
N LEU A 172 -5.06 10.86 7.39
CA LEU A 172 -4.81 11.34 6.03
C LEU A 172 -5.94 10.82 5.14
N LEU A 173 -6.74 11.72 4.58
CA LEU A 173 -7.92 11.38 3.79
C LEU A 173 -7.82 12.11 2.44
N GLY A 174 -7.80 11.41 1.30
CA GLY A 174 -7.68 12.07 -0.01
C GLY A 174 -6.38 12.87 -0.19
N THR A 175 -5.32 12.59 0.58
CA THR A 175 -4.16 13.48 0.75
C THR A 175 -2.96 12.96 -0.03
N THR A 176 -2.23 13.85 -0.69
CA THR A 176 -0.97 13.54 -1.39
C THR A 176 0.22 14.02 -0.57
N ILE A 177 1.20 13.15 -0.34
CA ILE A 177 2.49 13.48 0.27
C ILE A 177 3.57 12.99 -0.68
N GLU A 178 4.23 13.90 -1.39
CA GLU A 178 5.20 13.53 -2.41
C GLU A 178 6.51 14.32 -2.40
N ASN A 179 7.59 13.68 -2.83
CA ASN A 179 8.88 14.36 -3.05
C ASN A 179 9.42 15.05 -1.79
N ASN A 180 9.12 14.53 -0.59
CA ASN A 180 9.59 15.10 0.67
C ASN A 180 10.80 14.32 1.17
N HIS A 181 11.77 15.00 1.76
CA HIS A 181 13.01 14.40 2.17
C HIS A 181 13.23 14.53 3.68
N ALA A 182 13.79 13.49 4.28
CA ALA A 182 14.26 13.54 5.65
C ALA A 182 15.66 12.92 5.75
N ASN A 183 16.56 13.60 6.45
CA ASN A 183 17.86 13.02 6.78
C ASN A 183 17.70 11.75 7.63
N GLU A 184 16.65 11.66 8.45
CA GLU A 184 16.38 10.53 9.35
C GLU A 184 14.86 10.38 9.56
N GLY A 185 14.36 9.23 9.99
CA GLY A 185 12.95 9.10 10.40
C GLY A 185 11.92 9.53 9.33
N GLY A 186 11.81 8.79 8.22
CA GLY A 186 10.74 8.90 7.21
C GLY A 186 10.62 10.25 6.48
N GLY A 187 10.85 10.30 5.17
CA GLY A 187 10.75 11.53 4.36
C GLY A 187 9.34 12.16 4.33
N GLY A 188 8.31 11.36 4.47
CA GLY A 188 6.92 11.80 4.42
C GLY A 188 6.37 12.03 5.83
N VAL A 189 6.34 10.97 6.64
CA VAL A 189 5.70 11.00 7.95
C VAL A 189 6.62 10.42 9.02
N PHE A 190 6.87 11.21 10.06
CA PHE A 190 7.38 10.73 11.33
C PHE A 190 6.26 10.75 12.37
N PHE A 191 5.91 9.58 12.90
CA PHE A 191 4.84 9.39 13.87
C PHE A 191 5.35 8.60 15.06
N VAL A 192 5.47 9.27 16.23
CA VAL A 192 5.89 8.63 17.47
C VAL A 192 4.89 8.86 18.59
N SER A 193 4.25 7.79 19.03
CA SER A 193 3.49 7.69 20.27
C SER A 193 4.34 7.02 21.34
N ASN A 194 4.80 7.80 22.31
CA ASN A 194 5.73 7.40 23.36
C ASN A 194 5.15 6.33 24.29
N ASN A 195 3.84 6.35 24.53
CA ASN A 195 3.11 5.34 25.31
C ASN A 195 2.43 4.27 24.44
N GLY A 196 2.62 4.29 23.12
CA GLY A 196 2.05 3.31 22.20
C GLY A 196 0.52 3.34 22.09
N THR A 197 -0.14 4.45 22.37
CA THR A 197 -1.62 4.55 22.27
C THR A 197 -2.09 5.31 21.03
N GLY A 198 -1.20 6.01 20.34
CA GLY A 198 -1.54 6.80 19.15
C GLY A 198 -1.85 5.93 17.93
N THR A 199 -2.74 6.42 17.07
CA THR A 199 -3.19 5.71 15.86
C THR A 199 -2.96 6.53 14.59
N LEU A 200 -2.71 5.81 13.49
CA LEU A 200 -2.49 6.37 12.15
C LEU A 200 -3.44 5.71 11.16
N HIS A 201 -4.21 6.53 10.45
CA HIS A 201 -5.18 6.11 9.44
C HIS A 201 -4.94 6.85 8.13
N ILE A 202 -4.86 6.11 7.03
CA ILE A 202 -4.59 6.60 5.68
C ILE A 202 -5.69 6.05 4.76
N GLU A 203 -6.42 6.93 4.12
CA GLU A 203 -7.57 6.60 3.28
C GLU A 203 -7.54 7.41 2.00
N ASP A 204 -7.72 6.75 0.85
CA ASP A 204 -7.74 7.34 -0.48
C ASP A 204 -6.58 8.33 -0.73
N SER A 205 -5.41 8.04 -0.17
CA SER A 205 -4.26 8.94 -0.11
C SER A 205 -3.06 8.34 -0.85
N GLU A 206 -2.11 9.20 -1.21
CA GLU A 206 -0.92 8.79 -1.96
C GLU A 206 0.35 9.34 -1.31
N LEU A 207 1.25 8.45 -0.91
CA LEU A 207 2.54 8.78 -0.31
C LEU A 207 3.64 8.20 -1.20
N ARG A 208 4.37 9.06 -1.94
CA ARG A 208 5.39 8.64 -2.92
C ARG A 208 6.65 9.49 -2.85
N HIS A 209 7.80 8.94 -3.21
CA HIS A 209 9.09 9.68 -3.30
C HIS A 209 9.42 10.43 -2.02
N ASN A 210 9.29 9.75 -0.90
CA ASN A 210 9.52 10.36 0.40
C ASN A 210 10.80 9.81 1.04
N PRO A 211 11.99 9.95 0.44
CA PRO A 211 13.19 9.27 0.89
C PRO A 211 13.58 9.66 2.32
N SER A 212 14.10 8.65 3.04
CA SER A 212 14.74 8.80 4.33
C SER A 212 16.19 8.31 4.22
N ASP A 213 17.17 9.20 4.40
CA ASP A 213 18.60 8.83 4.35
C ASP A 213 19.00 7.88 5.50
N GLY A 214 18.29 7.96 6.62
CA GLY A 214 18.60 7.23 7.85
C GLY A 214 17.74 5.98 8.03
N PHE A 215 16.67 6.12 8.81
CA PHE A 215 15.82 5.01 9.24
C PHE A 215 14.34 5.30 9.00
N GLU A 216 13.58 4.23 8.77
CA GLU A 216 12.14 4.27 8.57
C GLU A 216 11.51 2.93 9.03
N THR A 217 10.19 2.86 9.05
CA THR A 217 9.47 1.64 9.43
C THR A 217 9.38 0.71 8.22
N ARG A 218 9.93 -0.50 8.41
CA ARG A 218 9.88 -1.57 7.42
C ARG A 218 8.43 -1.80 6.92
N GLY A 219 8.23 -1.76 5.60
CA GLY A 219 6.93 -1.94 4.96
C GLY A 219 6.12 -0.65 4.75
N TYR A 220 6.62 0.50 5.19
CA TYR A 220 6.00 1.82 4.99
C TYR A 220 7.05 2.82 4.48
N PRO A 221 7.45 2.73 3.18
CA PRO A 221 8.48 3.59 2.63
C PRO A 221 8.17 5.08 2.84
N GLY A 222 9.18 5.82 3.27
CA GLY A 222 9.07 7.23 3.62
C GLY A 222 8.32 7.52 4.92
N MET A 223 8.07 6.52 5.75
CA MET A 223 7.40 6.69 7.03
C MET A 223 8.15 6.03 8.18
N PHE A 224 8.29 6.75 9.30
CA PHE A 224 8.67 6.15 10.58
C PHE A 224 7.49 6.19 11.54
N ILE A 225 7.11 5.02 12.06
CA ILE A 225 5.87 4.79 12.80
C ILE A 225 6.18 4.01 14.08
N LYS A 226 5.77 4.58 15.21
CA LYS A 226 5.67 3.94 16.52
C LYS A 226 4.33 4.30 17.16
N GLY A 227 3.39 3.35 17.24
CA GLY A 227 2.01 3.58 17.69
C GLY A 227 1.35 2.34 18.29
N ALA A 228 0.01 2.36 18.41
CA ALA A 228 -0.82 1.27 18.95
C ALA A 228 -0.88 0.00 18.10
N GLY A 229 -0.18 0.00 16.96
CA GLY A 229 -0.11 -1.11 16.01
C GLY A 229 0.37 -0.62 14.65
N SER A 230 0.12 -1.44 13.63
CA SER A 230 0.30 -1.03 12.23
C SER A 230 -0.73 0.05 11.85
N PRO A 231 -0.37 1.01 10.98
CA PRO A 231 -1.32 1.93 10.36
C PRO A 231 -2.50 1.21 9.71
N THR A 232 -3.67 1.84 9.74
CA THR A 232 -4.79 1.45 8.88
C THR A 232 -4.64 2.15 7.54
N VAL A 233 -4.62 1.38 6.44
CA VAL A 233 -4.43 1.88 5.08
C VAL A 233 -5.55 1.35 4.19
N VAL A 234 -6.33 2.24 3.59
CA VAL A 234 -7.52 1.92 2.78
C VAL A 234 -7.46 2.70 1.48
N GLY A 235 -7.63 2.05 0.32
CA GLY A 235 -7.67 2.75 -0.98
C GLY A 235 -6.45 3.62 -1.29
N SER A 236 -5.31 3.38 -0.64
CA SER A 236 -4.15 4.29 -0.64
C SER A 236 -2.90 3.62 -1.19
N VAL A 237 -1.96 4.43 -1.67
CA VAL A 237 -0.67 4.00 -2.22
C VAL A 237 0.46 4.55 -1.34
N ILE A 238 1.41 3.70 -0.97
CA ILE A 238 2.63 4.07 -0.22
C ILE A 238 3.82 3.41 -0.92
N SER A 239 4.73 4.20 -1.51
CA SER A 239 5.81 3.69 -2.37
C SER A 239 7.13 4.46 -2.22
N ASP A 240 8.25 3.76 -2.48
CA ASP A 240 9.60 4.31 -2.62
C ASP A 240 10.01 4.63 -4.08
N GLN A 241 9.23 4.17 -5.06
CA GLN A 241 9.55 4.32 -6.49
C GLN A 241 9.10 5.69 -7.03
N GLN A 242 9.95 6.28 -7.90
CA GLN A 242 9.86 7.61 -8.56
C GLN A 242 8.61 7.83 -9.43
N ASP A 243 7.94 6.74 -9.74
CA ASP A 243 6.58 6.63 -10.24
C ASP A 243 6.14 5.27 -9.71
N VAL A 244 5.00 5.14 -9.04
CA VAL A 244 4.36 3.81 -9.06
C VAL A 244 3.95 3.68 -10.51
N PRO A 245 4.56 2.77 -11.31
CA PRO A 245 4.06 2.54 -12.64
C PRO A 245 2.56 2.32 -12.47
N ASP A 246 1.77 2.94 -13.34
CA ASP A 246 0.45 2.41 -13.54
C ASP A 246 0.63 0.89 -13.67
N ILE A 247 0.03 0.10 -12.76
CA ILE A 247 0.45 -1.30 -12.56
C ILE A 247 0.53 -1.96 -13.91
N CYS A 248 -0.47 -1.70 -14.74
CA CYS A 248 -0.34 -1.83 -16.18
C CYS A 248 -0.01 -0.46 -16.84
N PRO A 249 1.20 -0.27 -17.41
CA PRO A 249 1.53 0.97 -18.09
C PRO A 249 0.66 1.19 -19.33
N VAL A 250 0.37 2.46 -19.67
CA VAL A 250 -0.47 2.79 -20.84
C VAL A 250 0.09 2.18 -22.12
N GLY A 251 -0.74 1.40 -22.82
CA GLY A 251 -0.37 0.74 -24.08
C GLY A 251 0.26 -0.65 -23.92
N HIS A 252 0.36 -1.14 -22.69
CA HIS A 252 0.70 -2.52 -22.40
C HIS A 252 -0.55 -3.38 -22.23
N ASP A 253 -0.41 -4.66 -22.54
CA ASP A 253 -1.40 -5.70 -22.22
C ASP A 253 -0.92 -6.37 -20.94
N CYS A 254 -1.72 -6.30 -19.88
CA CYS A 254 -1.31 -6.77 -18.56
C CYS A 254 -2.43 -7.57 -17.92
N ASP A 255 -2.03 -8.50 -17.08
CA ASP A 255 -2.97 -9.35 -16.40
C ASP A 255 -3.87 -8.58 -15.44
N ARG A 256 -5.12 -8.97 -15.49
CA ARG A 256 -6.21 -8.54 -14.64
C ARG A 256 -6.37 -9.51 -13.48
N ILE A 257 -7.11 -9.06 -12.49
CA ILE A 257 -7.42 -9.86 -11.31
C ILE A 257 -8.88 -10.20 -11.32
N THR A 258 -9.15 -11.50 -11.28
CA THR A 258 -10.47 -12.07 -11.28
C THR A 258 -10.59 -12.99 -10.07
N PHE A 259 -11.48 -12.69 -9.14
CA PHE A 259 -11.60 -13.48 -7.91
C PHE A 259 -13.05 -13.82 -7.61
N GLN A 260 -13.24 -14.92 -6.88
CA GLN A 260 -14.53 -15.30 -6.35
C GLN A 260 -14.60 -14.95 -4.86
N ASP A 261 -15.68 -14.28 -4.46
CA ASP A 261 -15.98 -14.01 -3.05
C ASP A 261 -16.68 -15.20 -2.37
N SER A 262 -16.85 -15.11 -1.04
CA SER A 262 -17.50 -16.15 -0.24
C SER A 262 -18.97 -16.40 -0.57
N GLY A 263 -19.62 -15.47 -1.29
CA GLY A 263 -20.97 -15.61 -1.81
C GLY A 263 -21.05 -16.30 -3.16
N GLY A 264 -19.91 -16.70 -3.74
CA GLY A 264 -19.83 -17.31 -5.07
C GLY A 264 -19.93 -16.30 -6.22
N ARG A 265 -19.80 -15.00 -5.93
CA ARG A 265 -19.79 -13.95 -6.96
C ARG A 265 -18.36 -13.75 -7.44
N TRP A 266 -18.20 -13.73 -8.76
CA TRP A 266 -16.96 -13.38 -9.43
C TRP A 266 -16.87 -11.86 -9.57
N HIS A 267 -15.69 -11.34 -9.34
CA HIS A 267 -15.33 -9.94 -9.52
C HIS A 267 -14.11 -9.89 -10.41
N ARG A 268 -14.20 -9.15 -11.50
CA ARG A 268 -13.12 -8.95 -12.46
C ARG A 268 -12.75 -7.49 -12.47
N TRP A 269 -11.47 -7.21 -12.26
CA TRP A 269 -10.92 -5.87 -12.45
C TRP A 269 -10.67 -5.68 -13.94
N GLU A 270 -11.29 -4.67 -14.54
CA GLU A 270 -11.05 -4.35 -15.94
C GLU A 270 -9.63 -3.83 -16.16
N THR A 271 -9.08 -3.18 -15.13
CA THR A 271 -7.70 -2.73 -15.04
C THR A 271 -7.18 -2.98 -13.62
N ILE A 272 -5.93 -3.41 -13.50
CA ILE A 272 -5.22 -3.43 -12.21
C ILE A 272 -4.80 -2.01 -11.76
N SER A 273 -4.68 -1.11 -12.74
CA SER A 273 -4.52 0.36 -12.72
C SER A 273 -5.64 1.17 -12.06
N VAL A 274 -5.34 2.36 -11.52
CA VAL A 274 -6.31 3.28 -10.89
C VAL A 274 -6.69 4.44 -11.86
N PRO A 275 -7.99 4.80 -12.03
CA PRO A 275 -9.16 4.31 -11.33
C PRO A 275 -9.57 2.90 -11.76
N ARG A 276 -9.72 1.99 -10.78
CA ARG A 276 -10.14 0.61 -11.03
C ARG A 276 -11.64 0.55 -11.28
N THR A 277 -12.02 -0.10 -12.36
CA THR A 277 -13.42 -0.50 -12.58
C THR A 277 -13.55 -2.01 -12.39
N THR A 278 -14.61 -2.43 -11.72
CA THR A 278 -14.86 -3.83 -11.39
C THR A 278 -16.20 -4.25 -11.98
N THR A 279 -16.18 -5.29 -12.80
CA THR A 279 -17.39 -6.00 -13.22
C THR A 279 -17.61 -7.21 -12.31
N SER A 280 -18.86 -7.64 -12.16
CA SER A 280 -19.15 -8.81 -11.34
C SER A 280 -20.36 -9.58 -11.83
N PHE A 281 -20.29 -10.90 -11.70
CA PHE A 281 -21.30 -11.84 -12.15
C PHE A 281 -21.33 -13.08 -11.25
N TYR A 282 -22.40 -13.87 -11.34
CA TYR A 282 -22.49 -15.14 -10.61
C TYR A 282 -22.11 -16.30 -11.51
N TYR A 283 -21.25 -17.18 -11.01
CA TYR A 283 -20.93 -18.45 -11.65
C TYR A 283 -20.42 -19.44 -10.60
N GLY A 284 -20.97 -20.65 -10.60
CA GLY A 284 -20.65 -21.69 -9.63
C GLY A 284 -21.52 -21.67 -8.37
N THR A 285 -21.06 -22.41 -7.37
CA THR A 285 -21.67 -22.52 -6.05
C THR A 285 -20.62 -22.28 -4.96
N PRO A 286 -21.03 -21.79 -3.77
CA PRO A 286 -20.09 -21.59 -2.66
C PRO A 286 -19.31 -22.88 -2.33
N GLY A 287 -17.98 -22.76 -2.25
CA GLY A 287 -17.07 -23.88 -1.96
C GLY A 287 -16.45 -24.56 -3.18
N ASP A 288 -16.84 -24.17 -4.40
CA ASP A 288 -16.10 -24.53 -5.61
C ASP A 288 -14.67 -23.94 -5.55
N HIS A 289 -13.70 -24.64 -6.13
CA HIS A 289 -12.34 -24.14 -6.27
C HIS A 289 -12.22 -23.38 -7.59
N ALA A 290 -12.14 -22.06 -7.51
CA ALA A 290 -12.07 -21.15 -8.65
C ALA A 290 -10.64 -21.00 -9.20
N PHE A 291 -10.55 -20.94 -10.53
CA PHE A 291 -9.34 -20.67 -11.31
C PHE A 291 -9.78 -20.02 -12.65
N ALA A 292 -8.84 -19.56 -13.47
CA ALA A 292 -9.15 -19.03 -14.81
C ALA A 292 -8.08 -19.47 -15.82
N GLY A 293 -8.40 -19.26 -17.09
CA GLY A 293 -7.51 -19.52 -18.22
C GLY A 293 -8.24 -19.36 -19.55
N ASP A 294 -7.49 -19.30 -20.64
CA ASP A 294 -7.97 -19.19 -22.02
C ASP A 294 -8.30 -20.57 -22.62
N TRP A 295 -9.53 -21.03 -22.39
CA TRP A 295 -9.96 -22.38 -22.78
C TRP A 295 -10.25 -22.52 -24.29
N ASP A 296 -10.46 -21.41 -25.00
CA ASP A 296 -10.82 -21.39 -26.42
C ASP A 296 -9.88 -20.59 -27.32
N CYS A 297 -8.70 -20.26 -26.80
CA CYS A 297 -7.55 -19.74 -27.52
C CYS A 297 -7.83 -18.36 -28.15
N ASP A 298 -8.57 -17.50 -27.43
CA ASP A 298 -8.90 -16.14 -27.87
C ASP A 298 -8.10 -15.04 -27.15
N ASP A 299 -7.05 -15.43 -26.42
CA ASP A 299 -6.20 -14.63 -25.53
C ASP A 299 -6.95 -14.04 -24.33
N ILE A 300 -8.16 -14.52 -24.00
CA ILE A 300 -8.95 -14.01 -22.88
C ILE A 300 -9.19 -15.11 -21.85
N ASP A 301 -8.60 -14.92 -20.67
CA ASP A 301 -8.85 -15.85 -19.58
C ASP A 301 -10.28 -15.71 -19.04
N THR A 302 -10.91 -16.86 -18.88
CA THR A 302 -12.32 -16.96 -18.51
C THR A 302 -12.55 -17.97 -17.38
N PRO A 303 -13.70 -17.92 -16.69
CA PRO A 303 -13.85 -18.62 -15.41
C PRO A 303 -13.84 -20.15 -15.50
N GLY A 304 -13.01 -20.77 -14.65
CA GLY A 304 -12.99 -22.19 -14.35
C GLY A 304 -13.35 -22.50 -12.90
N LEU A 305 -14.05 -23.62 -12.66
CA LEU A 305 -14.41 -24.10 -11.33
C LEU A 305 -14.19 -25.60 -11.21
N TYR A 306 -13.56 -26.04 -10.12
CA TYR A 306 -13.54 -27.44 -9.72
C TYR A 306 -14.48 -27.67 -8.53
N ARG A 307 -15.53 -28.46 -8.76
CA ARG A 307 -16.50 -28.84 -7.73
C ARG A 307 -16.15 -30.21 -7.15
N ARG A 308 -15.63 -30.20 -5.93
CA ARG A 308 -15.21 -31.43 -5.23
C ARG A 308 -16.37 -32.40 -4.93
N THR A 309 -17.59 -31.88 -4.78
CA THR A 309 -18.76 -32.70 -4.40
C THR A 309 -19.26 -33.59 -5.53
N ASP A 310 -18.99 -33.23 -6.79
CA ASP A 310 -19.36 -34.05 -7.95
C ASP A 310 -18.14 -34.46 -8.80
N GLY A 311 -16.94 -33.99 -8.47
CA GLY A 311 -15.71 -34.34 -9.16
C GLY A 311 -15.56 -33.71 -10.55
N HIS A 312 -16.31 -32.66 -10.87
CA HIS A 312 -16.27 -32.05 -12.19
C HIS A 312 -15.54 -30.71 -12.21
N VAL A 313 -14.88 -30.46 -13.34
CA VAL A 313 -14.48 -29.13 -13.78
C VAL A 313 -15.56 -28.54 -14.68
N TYR A 314 -15.80 -27.24 -14.51
CA TYR A 314 -16.77 -26.43 -15.22
C TYR A 314 -16.08 -25.18 -15.77
N LEU A 315 -15.92 -25.08 -17.08
CA LEU A 315 -15.26 -23.95 -17.74
C LEU A 315 -16.29 -23.12 -18.52
N ARG A 316 -16.09 -21.80 -18.52
CA ARG A 316 -16.84 -20.83 -19.29
C ARG A 316 -15.89 -20.16 -20.26
N ASN A 317 -16.35 -19.88 -21.48
CA ASN A 317 -15.59 -19.10 -22.47
C ASN A 317 -15.98 -17.61 -22.46
N THR A 318 -16.66 -17.15 -21.41
CA THR A 318 -17.05 -15.74 -21.28
C THR A 318 -17.04 -15.30 -19.82
N ASN A 319 -16.67 -14.03 -19.60
CA ASN A 319 -16.72 -13.36 -18.30
C ASN A 319 -18.14 -12.86 -17.95
N THR A 320 -19.13 -13.75 -18.04
CA THR A 320 -20.55 -13.45 -17.79
C THR A 320 -21.26 -14.55 -16.98
N GLN A 321 -22.44 -14.23 -16.44
CA GLN A 321 -23.27 -15.22 -15.77
C GLN A 321 -23.86 -16.24 -16.76
N GLY A 322 -23.80 -17.53 -16.42
CA GLY A 322 -24.50 -18.60 -17.14
C GLY A 322 -24.04 -20.00 -16.77
N VAL A 323 -24.35 -20.99 -17.61
CA VAL A 323 -24.00 -22.42 -17.43
C VAL A 323 -22.70 -22.76 -18.15
N ALA A 324 -21.84 -23.62 -17.60
CA ALA A 324 -20.55 -23.98 -18.22
C ALA A 324 -20.66 -24.38 -19.71
N ASP A 325 -19.69 -23.94 -20.51
CA ASP A 325 -19.52 -24.33 -21.91
C ASP A 325 -18.85 -25.70 -22.02
N ILE A 326 -17.89 -25.96 -21.14
CA ILE A 326 -17.12 -27.20 -21.09
C ILE A 326 -17.27 -27.82 -19.69
N LYS A 327 -17.56 -29.13 -19.66
CA LYS A 327 -17.70 -29.90 -18.42
C LYS A 327 -17.09 -31.29 -18.58
N PHE A 328 -16.24 -31.68 -17.63
CA PHE A 328 -15.58 -32.99 -17.61
C PHE A 328 -15.23 -33.44 -16.19
N TYR A 329 -14.95 -34.74 -16.01
CA TYR A 329 -14.49 -35.29 -14.73
C TYR A 329 -13.03 -34.93 -14.49
N PHE A 330 -12.73 -34.47 -13.29
CA PHE A 330 -11.41 -34.00 -12.89
C PHE A 330 -10.81 -34.88 -11.80
N GLY A 331 -9.64 -35.46 -12.11
CA GLY A 331 -8.72 -36.06 -11.14
C GLY A 331 -9.34 -36.99 -10.09
N ASN A 332 -8.59 -37.16 -9.00
CA ASN A 332 -9.03 -37.83 -7.78
C ASN A 332 -9.44 -36.81 -6.72
N PRO A 333 -10.23 -37.21 -5.71
CA PRO A 333 -10.50 -36.35 -4.56
C PRO A 333 -9.20 -35.86 -3.89
N GLY A 334 -9.05 -34.55 -3.74
CA GLY A 334 -7.87 -33.91 -3.15
C GLY A 334 -6.85 -33.39 -4.17
N ASP A 335 -7.00 -33.74 -5.46
CA ASP A 335 -6.23 -33.13 -6.55
C ASP A 335 -6.60 -31.64 -6.69
N ILE A 336 -5.62 -30.82 -7.07
CA ILE A 336 -5.73 -29.37 -7.24
C ILE A 336 -5.57 -29.06 -8.74
N PRO A 337 -6.52 -28.33 -9.37
CA PRO A 337 -6.39 -27.93 -10.77
C PRO A 337 -5.27 -26.90 -10.93
N LEU A 338 -4.54 -27.03 -12.01
CA LEU A 338 -3.56 -26.08 -12.50
C LEU A 338 -3.99 -25.67 -13.91
N ALA A 339 -4.16 -24.37 -14.14
CA ALA A 339 -4.49 -23.82 -15.45
C ALA A 339 -3.26 -23.13 -16.04
N GLY A 340 -3.04 -23.30 -17.33
CA GLY A 340 -1.96 -22.67 -18.09
C GLY A 340 -1.70 -23.33 -19.44
N ASP A 341 -0.90 -22.66 -20.27
CA ASP A 341 -0.44 -23.09 -21.59
C ASP A 341 0.89 -23.86 -21.45
N PHE A 342 0.79 -25.16 -21.16
CA PHE A 342 1.96 -25.98 -20.85
C PHE A 342 2.76 -26.46 -22.07
N ASP A 343 2.28 -26.25 -23.30
CA ASP A 343 2.99 -26.56 -24.55
C ASP A 343 3.20 -25.40 -25.51
N GLY A 344 2.77 -24.19 -25.15
CA GLY A 344 3.02 -22.96 -25.89
C GLY A 344 2.19 -22.84 -27.16
N ASP A 345 0.98 -23.41 -27.18
CA ASP A 345 0.08 -23.33 -28.34
C ASP A 345 -0.91 -22.15 -28.28
N GLY A 346 -0.86 -21.38 -27.19
CA GLY A 346 -1.71 -20.23 -26.90
C GLY A 346 -3.03 -20.59 -26.23
N CYS A 347 -3.25 -21.85 -25.82
CA CYS A 347 -4.47 -22.30 -25.19
C CYS A 347 -4.20 -22.86 -23.79
N ASP A 348 -5.00 -22.44 -22.81
CA ASP A 348 -4.90 -22.99 -21.47
C ASP A 348 -5.59 -24.34 -21.35
N THR A 349 -4.95 -25.22 -20.56
CA THR A 349 -5.47 -26.54 -20.24
C THR A 349 -5.51 -26.77 -18.74
N VAL A 350 -6.27 -27.78 -18.31
CA VAL A 350 -6.45 -28.08 -16.88
C VAL A 350 -5.61 -29.31 -16.49
N SER A 351 -4.45 -29.03 -15.93
CA SER A 351 -3.50 -29.99 -15.36
C SER A 351 -3.78 -30.28 -13.88
N ILE A 352 -3.08 -31.26 -13.31
CA ILE A 352 -3.32 -31.74 -11.93
C ILE A 352 -2.05 -31.63 -11.09
N TYR A 353 -2.17 -30.97 -9.93
CA TYR A 353 -1.26 -31.18 -8.81
C TYR A 353 -1.88 -32.16 -7.80
N ARG A 354 -1.14 -33.22 -7.48
CA ARG A 354 -1.51 -34.21 -6.46
C ARG A 354 -0.60 -34.07 -5.23
N PRO A 355 -1.08 -33.43 -4.15
CA PRO A 355 -0.26 -33.18 -2.95
C PRO A 355 0.26 -34.46 -2.28
N SER A 356 -0.53 -35.54 -2.30
CA SER A 356 -0.16 -36.82 -1.68
C SER A 356 1.06 -37.49 -2.31
N GLU A 357 1.40 -37.14 -3.55
CA GLU A 357 2.54 -37.69 -4.31
C GLU A 357 3.62 -36.64 -4.61
N GLN A 358 3.38 -35.37 -4.24
CA GLN A 358 4.12 -34.18 -4.71
C GLN A 358 4.31 -34.17 -6.24
N ARG A 359 3.29 -34.63 -6.97
CA ARG A 359 3.38 -34.90 -8.40
C ARG A 359 2.48 -33.97 -9.19
N ILE A 360 3.04 -33.41 -10.26
CA ILE A 360 2.34 -32.66 -11.29
C ILE A 360 2.10 -33.60 -12.45
N TYR A 361 0.87 -33.62 -12.97
CA TYR A 361 0.45 -34.32 -14.16
C TYR A 361 0.03 -33.28 -15.20
N ILE A 362 0.78 -33.19 -16.29
CA ILE A 362 0.53 -32.23 -17.37
C ILE A 362 -0.39 -32.90 -18.40
N ILE A 363 -1.45 -32.18 -18.78
CA ILE A 363 -2.47 -32.63 -19.72
C ILE A 363 -2.76 -31.47 -20.68
N ASN A 364 -2.32 -31.57 -21.92
CA ASN A 364 -2.44 -30.50 -22.91
C ASN A 364 -3.69 -30.65 -23.77
N ARG A 365 -4.80 -31.03 -23.12
CA ARG A 365 -6.11 -31.10 -23.76
C ARG A 365 -7.24 -30.99 -22.75
N LEU A 366 -8.29 -30.27 -23.12
CA LEU A 366 -9.51 -30.22 -22.32
C LEU A 366 -10.31 -31.53 -22.43
N GLY A 367 -11.02 -31.86 -21.36
CA GLY A 367 -12.02 -32.92 -21.39
C GLY A 367 -13.30 -32.46 -22.10
N SER A 368 -14.09 -33.42 -22.60
CA SER A 368 -15.35 -33.12 -23.29
C SER A 368 -16.50 -33.99 -22.79
N ALA A 369 -17.73 -33.45 -22.85
CA ALA A 369 -18.97 -34.20 -22.68
C ALA A 369 -19.03 -35.08 -21.42
N SER A 370 -18.57 -34.56 -20.28
CA SER A 370 -18.50 -35.30 -19.01
C SER A 370 -17.66 -36.59 -19.09
N SER A 371 -16.65 -36.62 -19.96
CA SER A 371 -15.63 -37.66 -19.99
C SER A 371 -14.52 -37.34 -18.98
N GLY A 372 -13.68 -38.33 -18.62
CA GLY A 372 -12.46 -38.06 -17.85
C GLY A 372 -11.36 -37.47 -18.73
N LEU A 373 -10.39 -36.79 -18.11
CA LEU A 373 -9.20 -36.26 -18.80
C LEU A 373 -8.33 -37.37 -19.42
N GLY A 374 -8.41 -38.61 -18.93
CA GLY A 374 -7.58 -39.72 -19.39
C GLY A 374 -6.18 -39.70 -18.76
N ALA A 375 -5.21 -40.35 -19.41
CA ALA A 375 -3.82 -40.32 -18.96
C ALA A 375 -3.19 -38.95 -19.25
N ALA A 376 -2.31 -38.52 -18.34
CA ALA A 376 -1.48 -37.35 -18.53
C ALA A 376 -0.42 -37.59 -19.61
N ASP A 377 -0.06 -36.53 -20.34
CA ASP A 377 0.96 -36.59 -21.38
C ASP A 377 2.33 -36.86 -20.77
N TYR A 378 2.60 -36.23 -19.63
CA TYR A 378 3.75 -36.55 -18.77
C TYR A 378 3.48 -36.14 -17.31
N SER A 379 4.34 -36.60 -16.41
CA SER A 379 4.27 -36.20 -14.99
C SER A 379 5.66 -36.11 -14.37
N PHE A 380 5.80 -35.27 -13.35
CA PHE A 380 7.05 -35.07 -12.64
C PHE A 380 6.82 -34.70 -11.18
N GLN A 381 7.86 -34.87 -10.36
CA GLN A 381 7.81 -34.46 -8.95
C GLN A 381 8.50 -33.12 -8.78
N PHE A 382 7.89 -32.24 -8.00
CA PHE A 382 8.48 -30.96 -7.64
C PHE A 382 7.98 -30.50 -6.27
N GLY A 383 8.93 -30.04 -5.45
CA GLY A 383 8.69 -29.48 -4.13
C GLY A 383 8.52 -30.47 -2.99
N ASN A 384 7.97 -29.96 -1.89
CA ASN A 384 7.81 -30.70 -0.64
C ASN A 384 6.32 -30.81 -0.25
N PRO A 385 5.97 -31.77 0.63
CA PRO A 385 4.62 -31.86 1.19
C PRO A 385 4.18 -30.53 1.82
N GLY A 386 2.99 -30.05 1.43
CA GLY A 386 2.38 -28.83 1.97
C GLY A 386 2.68 -27.54 1.21
N ASP A 387 3.52 -27.59 0.18
CA ASP A 387 3.72 -26.45 -0.71
C ASP A 387 2.50 -26.27 -1.63
N SER A 388 2.13 -25.02 -1.90
CA SER A 388 0.98 -24.66 -2.76
C SER A 388 1.45 -24.31 -4.16
N PRO A 389 0.89 -24.92 -5.22
CA PRO A 389 1.30 -24.64 -6.59
C PRO A 389 0.72 -23.33 -7.12
N PHE A 390 1.42 -22.75 -8.07
CA PHE A 390 0.97 -21.68 -8.95
C PHE A 390 1.62 -21.86 -10.33
N VAL A 391 1.05 -21.22 -11.35
CA VAL A 391 1.44 -21.36 -12.75
C VAL A 391 1.76 -19.98 -13.31
N GLY A 392 2.69 -19.92 -14.25
CA GLY A 392 2.99 -18.72 -15.05
C GLY A 392 4.20 -18.88 -15.96
N ASP A 393 4.33 -17.98 -16.93
CA ASP A 393 5.47 -17.86 -17.84
C ASP A 393 6.55 -16.97 -17.23
N PHE A 394 7.37 -17.54 -16.35
CA PHE A 394 8.34 -16.76 -15.56
C PHE A 394 9.59 -16.30 -16.32
N ASP A 395 9.81 -16.76 -17.57
CA ASP A 395 10.92 -16.34 -18.42
C ASP A 395 10.53 -15.78 -19.79
N GLY A 396 9.24 -15.65 -20.07
CA GLY A 396 8.71 -14.97 -21.23
C GLY A 396 8.91 -15.75 -22.53
N ASP A 397 8.91 -17.09 -22.47
CA ASP A 397 9.04 -17.94 -23.64
C ASP A 397 7.70 -18.40 -24.23
N GLY A 398 6.59 -17.97 -23.62
CA GLY A 398 5.21 -18.30 -23.98
C GLY A 398 4.75 -19.66 -23.44
N VAL A 399 5.54 -20.33 -22.60
CA VAL A 399 5.15 -21.61 -21.99
C VAL A 399 4.99 -21.46 -20.49
N ASP A 400 3.81 -21.81 -20.00
CA ASP A 400 3.53 -21.81 -18.58
C ASP A 400 4.28 -22.91 -17.84
N THR A 401 4.81 -22.54 -16.68
CA THR A 401 5.58 -23.46 -15.85
C THR A 401 5.17 -23.41 -14.38
N ILE A 402 5.63 -24.41 -13.62
CA ILE A 402 5.18 -24.61 -12.24
C ILE A 402 6.06 -23.86 -11.24
N GLY A 403 5.39 -23.02 -10.44
CA GLY A 403 5.89 -22.46 -9.19
C GLY A 403 5.28 -23.12 -7.96
N LEU A 404 5.99 -23.03 -6.84
CA LEU A 404 5.55 -23.50 -5.53
C LEU A 404 5.78 -22.43 -4.46
N HIS A 405 4.78 -22.24 -3.62
CA HIS A 405 4.82 -21.35 -2.47
C HIS A 405 4.69 -22.14 -1.17
N ARG A 406 5.69 -22.00 -0.31
CA ARG A 406 5.67 -22.52 1.05
C ARG A 406 5.09 -21.46 1.99
N ALA A 407 3.78 -21.56 2.22
CA ALA A 407 3.07 -20.63 3.08
C ALA A 407 3.61 -20.55 4.51
N SER A 408 4.34 -21.55 5.03
CA SER A 408 4.92 -21.47 6.38
C SER A 408 6.14 -20.55 6.50
N THR A 409 6.83 -20.28 5.38
CA THR A 409 8.08 -19.48 5.37
C THR A 409 8.05 -18.32 4.39
N GLY A 410 7.01 -18.21 3.54
CA GLY A 410 6.98 -17.27 2.42
C GLY A 410 7.97 -17.65 1.30
N LEU A 411 8.43 -18.91 1.24
CA LEU A 411 9.39 -19.31 0.20
C LEU A 411 8.65 -19.52 -1.12
N VAL A 412 8.99 -18.70 -2.10
CA VAL A 412 8.57 -18.81 -3.49
C VAL A 412 9.70 -19.44 -4.29
N TYR A 413 9.40 -20.46 -5.09
CA TYR A 413 10.40 -21.08 -5.95
C TYR A 413 9.74 -21.75 -7.15
N TYR A 414 10.39 -21.66 -8.31
CA TYR A 414 9.80 -22.13 -9.56
C TYR A 414 10.88 -22.68 -10.51
N ARG A 415 10.41 -23.36 -11.55
CA ARG A 415 11.24 -23.89 -12.63
C ARG A 415 10.64 -23.49 -13.97
N ASN A 416 11.42 -22.83 -14.80
CA ASN A 416 11.14 -22.57 -16.23
C ASN A 416 11.13 -23.83 -17.12
N ARG A 417 10.89 -25.02 -16.53
CA ARG A 417 10.78 -26.30 -17.24
C ARG A 417 9.91 -27.25 -16.43
N ASN A 418 8.90 -27.83 -17.07
CA ASN A 418 7.97 -28.80 -16.50
C ASN A 418 8.62 -30.19 -16.35
N SER A 419 9.56 -30.33 -15.40
CA SER A 419 10.36 -31.54 -15.17
C SER A 419 10.87 -31.61 -13.72
N THR A 420 11.26 -32.80 -13.26
CA THR A 420 11.89 -32.97 -11.94
C THR A 420 13.25 -32.26 -11.87
N GLY A 421 13.52 -31.56 -10.77
CA GLY A 421 14.84 -30.98 -10.48
C GLY A 421 14.81 -29.84 -9.46
N ILE A 422 15.96 -29.19 -9.24
CA ILE A 422 16.09 -28.03 -8.33
C ILE A 422 15.44 -26.77 -8.92
N ALA A 423 14.94 -25.85 -8.10
CA ALA A 423 14.36 -24.60 -8.62
C ALA A 423 15.38 -23.77 -9.44
N HIS A 424 14.94 -23.13 -10.52
CA HIS A 424 15.76 -22.16 -11.27
C HIS A 424 15.88 -20.83 -10.51
N ARG A 425 14.82 -20.47 -9.79
CA ARG A 425 14.73 -19.27 -8.95
C ARG A 425 14.03 -19.61 -7.65
N GLN A 426 14.49 -18.99 -6.57
CA GLN A 426 13.86 -19.05 -5.26
C GLN A 426 14.12 -17.76 -4.48
N PHE A 427 13.13 -17.29 -3.74
CA PHE A 427 13.21 -16.09 -2.90
C PHE A 427 12.12 -16.11 -1.83
N ILE A 428 12.23 -15.22 -0.83
CA ILE A 428 11.20 -15.06 0.20
C ILE A 428 10.30 -13.88 -0.17
N TYR A 429 9.00 -14.14 -0.24
CA TYR A 429 7.97 -13.13 -0.47
C TYR A 429 6.64 -13.55 0.15
N GLY A 430 5.98 -12.61 0.84
CA GLY A 430 4.76 -12.86 1.61
C GLY A 430 5.00 -13.31 3.06
N ASP A 431 3.91 -13.28 3.83
CA ASP A 431 3.85 -13.70 5.22
C ASP A 431 3.07 -15.03 5.37
N PRO A 432 3.18 -15.71 6.52
CA PRO A 432 2.44 -16.94 6.73
C PRO A 432 0.93 -16.81 6.58
N GLY A 433 0.36 -17.64 5.71
CA GLY A 433 -1.08 -17.63 5.38
C GLY A 433 -1.45 -16.80 4.15
N ASP A 434 -0.49 -16.11 3.53
CA ASP A 434 -0.69 -15.46 2.24
C ASP A 434 -0.89 -16.49 1.12
N ARG A 435 -1.70 -16.12 0.13
CA ARG A 435 -2.01 -16.93 -1.06
C ARG A 435 -1.29 -16.34 -2.25
N ILE A 436 -0.46 -17.15 -2.92
CA ILE A 436 0.32 -16.68 -4.08
C ILE A 436 -0.51 -16.72 -5.36
N ILE A 437 -0.22 -15.79 -6.26
CA ILE A 437 -0.62 -15.78 -7.66
C ILE A 437 0.53 -15.28 -8.52
N ALA A 438 0.44 -15.51 -9.82
CA ALA A 438 1.36 -15.00 -10.82
C ALA A 438 0.60 -14.42 -12.00
N GLY A 439 1.20 -13.43 -12.63
CA GLY A 439 0.71 -12.81 -13.86
C GLY A 439 1.65 -11.72 -14.35
N ASP A 440 1.43 -11.27 -15.58
CA ASP A 440 2.17 -10.18 -16.21
C ASP A 440 1.58 -8.84 -15.80
N TRP A 441 1.89 -8.42 -14.58
CA TRP A 441 1.28 -7.22 -13.99
C TRP A 441 1.60 -5.94 -14.77
N ILE A 442 2.77 -5.88 -15.40
CA ILE A 442 3.34 -4.68 -16.03
C ILE A 442 3.50 -4.80 -17.56
N GLY A 443 2.96 -5.86 -18.15
CA GLY A 443 2.95 -6.09 -19.60
C GLY A 443 4.33 -6.21 -20.22
N GLN A 444 5.23 -6.96 -19.58
CA GLN A 444 6.59 -7.25 -20.05
C GLN A 444 6.73 -8.63 -20.69
N GLY A 445 5.62 -9.35 -20.88
CA GLY A 445 5.56 -10.67 -21.47
C GLY A 445 6.17 -11.75 -20.60
N HIS A 446 6.26 -11.55 -19.27
CA HIS A 446 6.65 -12.60 -18.33
C HIS A 446 5.96 -12.38 -16.99
N ASP A 447 5.64 -13.48 -16.33
CA ASP A 447 4.89 -13.46 -15.10
C ASP A 447 5.76 -13.18 -13.89
N THR A 448 5.21 -12.39 -12.99
CA THR A 448 5.81 -12.10 -11.69
C THR A 448 4.81 -12.36 -10.58
N VAL A 449 5.29 -12.50 -9.35
CA VAL A 449 4.43 -12.97 -8.26
C VAL A 449 3.67 -11.85 -7.55
N ALA A 450 2.47 -12.16 -7.10
CA ALA A 450 1.77 -11.38 -6.09
C ALA A 450 1.26 -12.30 -4.97
N VAL A 451 1.01 -11.72 -3.79
CA VAL A 451 0.43 -12.46 -2.67
C VAL A 451 -0.81 -11.75 -2.14
N TYR A 452 -1.92 -12.47 -2.04
CA TYR A 452 -3.13 -12.01 -1.37
C TYR A 452 -3.10 -12.41 0.10
N ARG A 453 -3.30 -11.42 0.97
CA ARG A 453 -3.30 -11.58 2.42
C ARG A 453 -4.73 -11.54 2.95
N PRO A 454 -5.31 -12.69 3.37
CA PRO A 454 -6.69 -12.71 3.84
C PRO A 454 -6.92 -11.90 5.13
N SER A 455 -5.89 -11.72 5.97
CA SER A 455 -6.01 -11.05 7.27
C SER A 455 -6.28 -9.54 7.17
N ASN A 456 -5.88 -8.91 6.06
CA ASN A 456 -6.15 -7.50 5.78
C ASN A 456 -6.80 -7.25 4.41
N GLN A 457 -7.11 -8.32 3.67
CA GLN A 457 -7.78 -8.26 2.37
C GLN A 457 -6.98 -7.50 1.30
N THR A 458 -5.65 -7.53 1.40
CA THR A 458 -4.74 -6.79 0.52
C THR A 458 -3.95 -7.73 -0.37
N LEU A 459 -3.84 -7.38 -1.65
CA LEU A 459 -2.90 -7.96 -2.60
C LEU A 459 -1.60 -7.16 -2.61
N TYR A 460 -0.48 -7.86 -2.54
CA TYR A 460 0.88 -7.35 -2.59
C TYR A 460 1.51 -7.83 -3.88
N VAL A 461 1.71 -6.91 -4.84
CA VAL A 461 2.21 -7.22 -6.18
C VAL A 461 3.70 -6.94 -6.25
N ARG A 462 4.46 -7.85 -6.85
CA ARG A 462 5.88 -7.68 -7.15
C ARG A 462 6.08 -7.69 -8.65
N PHE A 463 6.76 -6.69 -9.20
CA PHE A 463 7.05 -6.56 -10.63
C PHE A 463 8.32 -7.29 -11.06
N SER A 464 8.93 -8.04 -10.13
CA SER A 464 10.11 -8.84 -10.39
C SER A 464 10.12 -10.06 -9.49
N ASN A 465 10.62 -11.19 -10.00
CA ASN A 465 10.75 -12.42 -9.21
C ASN A 465 11.96 -12.38 -8.26
N SER A 466 11.86 -11.51 -7.24
CA SER A 466 12.91 -11.21 -6.27
C SER A 466 12.35 -11.05 -4.85
N ALA A 467 13.21 -11.28 -3.85
CA ALA A 467 12.87 -10.94 -2.47
C ALA A 467 12.77 -9.42 -2.31
N GLY A 468 11.86 -8.95 -1.46
CA GLY A 468 11.67 -7.52 -1.22
C GLY A 468 10.27 -7.18 -0.75
N PHE A 469 9.97 -5.89 -0.68
CA PHE A 469 8.60 -5.42 -0.45
C PHE A 469 7.77 -5.54 -1.73
N ALA A 470 6.45 -5.41 -1.63
CA ALA A 470 5.63 -5.28 -2.81
C ALA A 470 5.93 -3.95 -3.52
N ASP A 471 5.96 -3.98 -4.85
CA ASP A 471 6.01 -2.75 -5.67
C ASP A 471 4.65 -2.05 -5.68
N ALA A 472 3.56 -2.81 -5.51
CA ALA A 472 2.21 -2.25 -5.34
C ALA A 472 1.40 -3.00 -4.26
N GLN A 473 0.52 -2.27 -3.57
CA GLN A 473 -0.41 -2.83 -2.59
C GLN A 473 -1.84 -2.42 -2.94
N ILE A 474 -2.75 -3.38 -2.96
CA ILE A 474 -4.10 -3.21 -3.45
C ILE A 474 -5.08 -3.81 -2.45
N VAL A 475 -5.90 -2.98 -1.79
CA VAL A 475 -7.04 -3.50 -1.03
C VAL A 475 -8.05 -4.07 -2.00
N ALA A 476 -8.30 -5.35 -1.83
CA ALA A 476 -8.91 -6.17 -2.84
C ALA A 476 -10.31 -6.63 -2.36
N GLY A 477 -10.46 -6.84 -1.04
CA GLY A 477 -11.72 -7.27 -0.42
C GLY A 477 -11.70 -8.75 -0.02
N PRO A 478 -12.82 -9.31 0.46
CA PRO A 478 -12.86 -10.68 0.96
C PRO A 478 -12.81 -11.72 -0.16
N PHE A 479 -11.64 -12.33 -0.39
CA PHE A 479 -11.44 -13.33 -1.45
C PHE A 479 -11.37 -14.75 -0.92
N THR A 480 -12.05 -15.68 -1.59
CA THR A 480 -11.99 -17.12 -1.27
C THR A 480 -11.17 -17.93 -2.27
N GLY A 481 -11.06 -17.48 -3.51
CA GLY A 481 -10.17 -18.03 -4.54
C GLY A 481 -9.51 -16.88 -5.30
N VAL A 482 -8.34 -17.13 -5.90
CA VAL A 482 -7.64 -16.12 -6.70
C VAL A 482 -7.46 -16.68 -8.09
N ALA A 483 -7.92 -15.94 -9.09
CA ALA A 483 -7.57 -16.16 -10.48
C ALA A 483 -6.91 -14.88 -11.01
N THR A 484 -5.85 -15.06 -11.75
CA THR A 484 -5.31 -14.05 -12.66
C THR A 484 -5.93 -14.33 -14.01
N THR A 485 -6.14 -13.27 -14.78
CA THR A 485 -6.75 -13.37 -16.10
C THR A 485 -6.07 -12.40 -17.03
N ARG A 486 -5.70 -12.81 -18.24
CA ARG A 486 -5.27 -11.88 -19.30
C ARG A 486 -6.35 -10.86 -19.70
#